data_AF-A0A0B2UR82-F1
#
_entry.id   AF-A0A0B2UR82-F1
#
_cell.length_a   1.000
_cell.length_b   1.000
_cell.length_c   1.000
_cell.angle_alpha   90.00
_cell.angle_beta   90.00
_cell.angle_gamma   90.00
#
_symmetry.space_group_name_H-M   'P 1'
#
loop_
_entity.id
_entity.type
_entity.pdbx_description
1 polymer ?
#
loop_
_entity_poly.entity_id
_entity_poly.type
_entity_poly.pdbx_seq_one_letter_code
_entity_poly.pdbx_strand_id
1 'polypeptide(L)'
;WLSHEQKEELLQMKKDGKSKKELQDKIMHYYEHLEGDAKHEATEQLKGGCREILKHVVGEEKAAEIKALKDSGASKDELKAKVEEALHAVTDEEKKQHIAEFGPACKKIYGVAASRRRRHH
;
A
#
# COMPACT_ATOMS: atom_id res chain seq x y z
N TRP A 1 -9.20 -9.84 6.49
CA TRP A 1 -9.75 -8.65 7.18
C TRP A 1 -11.10 -8.13 6.67
N LEU A 2 -11.42 -8.09 5.37
CA LEU A 2 -12.78 -7.69 4.93
C LEU A 2 -13.85 -8.73 5.30
N SER A 3 -15.03 -8.27 5.72
CA SER A 3 -16.20 -9.14 5.94
C SER A 3 -16.74 -9.72 4.63
N HIS A 4 -17.64 -10.70 4.71
CA HIS A 4 -18.30 -11.26 3.53
C HIS A 4 -19.07 -10.18 2.76
N GLU A 5 -19.91 -9.42 3.45
CA GLU A 5 -20.70 -8.32 2.88
C GLU A 5 -19.82 -7.25 2.21
N GLN A 6 -18.71 -6.87 2.85
CA GLN A 6 -17.77 -5.89 2.27
C GLN A 6 -17.12 -6.41 0.98
N LYS A 7 -16.82 -7.71 0.91
CA LYS A 7 -16.29 -8.32 -0.31
C LYS A 7 -17.35 -8.35 -1.41
N GLU A 8 -18.60 -8.70 -1.07
CA GLU A 8 -19.71 -8.70 -2.02
C GLU A 8 -19.98 -7.29 -2.56
N GLU A 9 -19.94 -6.27 -1.71
CA GLU A 9 -20.09 -4.87 -2.14
C GLU A 9 -18.99 -4.47 -3.13
N LEU A 10 -17.72 -4.80 -2.86
CA LEU A 10 -16.61 -4.51 -3.79
C LEU A 10 -16.74 -5.30 -5.11
N LEU A 11 -17.21 -6.55 -5.04
CA LEU A 11 -17.46 -7.36 -6.25
C LEU A 11 -18.61 -6.77 -7.07
N GLN A 12 -19.67 -6.28 -6.42
CA GLN A 12 -20.79 -5.64 -7.09
C GLN A 12 -20.35 -4.32 -7.75
N MET A 13 -19.61 -3.48 -7.03
CA MET A 13 -19.01 -2.26 -7.60
C MET A 13 -18.19 -2.58 -8.86
N LYS A 14 -17.38 -3.65 -8.83
CA LYS A 14 -16.62 -4.07 -10.01
C LYS A 14 -17.54 -4.50 -11.17
N LYS A 15 -18.62 -5.22 -10.89
CA LYS A 15 -19.62 -5.63 -11.91
C LYS A 15 -20.35 -4.42 -12.51
N ASP A 16 -20.61 -3.40 -11.68
CA ASP A 16 -21.27 -2.16 -12.09
C ASP A 16 -20.34 -1.22 -12.87
N GLY A 17 -19.10 -1.65 -13.17
CA GLY A 17 -18.14 -0.87 -13.95
C GLY A 17 -17.47 0.25 -13.17
N LYS A 18 -17.50 0.20 -11.83
CA LYS A 18 -16.80 1.19 -10.99
C LYS A 18 -15.30 1.16 -11.24
N SER A 19 -14.70 2.34 -11.23
CA SER A 19 -13.27 2.51 -11.46
C SER A 19 -12.43 1.85 -10.36
N LYS A 20 -11.19 1.48 -10.71
CA LYS A 20 -10.21 0.98 -9.74
C LYS A 20 -10.03 1.96 -8.56
N LYS A 21 -10.04 3.27 -8.84
CA LYS A 21 -10.01 4.32 -7.83
C LYS A 21 -11.20 4.28 -6.87
N GLU A 22 -12.43 4.15 -7.38
CA GLU A 22 -13.62 4.03 -6.52
C GLU A 22 -13.55 2.78 -5.62
N LEU A 23 -13.06 1.66 -6.16
CA LEU A 23 -12.84 0.44 -5.38
C LEU A 23 -11.76 0.64 -4.31
N GLN A 24 -10.65 1.28 -4.66
CA GLN A 24 -9.56 1.60 -3.74
C GLN A 24 -10.02 2.53 -2.62
N ASP A 25 -10.77 3.58 -2.95
CA ASP A 25 -11.33 4.51 -1.96
C ASP A 25 -12.26 3.77 -0.98
N LYS A 26 -13.08 2.83 -1.49
CA LYS A 26 -13.94 2.00 -0.64
C LYS A 26 -13.14 1.04 0.26
N ILE A 27 -12.10 0.39 -0.26
CA ILE A 27 -11.19 -0.45 0.53
C ILE A 27 -10.53 0.38 1.64
N MET A 28 -10.04 1.58 1.31
CA MET A 28 -9.41 2.47 2.28
C MET A 28 -10.41 2.96 3.34
N HIS A 29 -11.65 3.22 2.95
CA HIS A 29 -12.73 3.55 3.88
C HIS A 29 -12.97 2.41 4.90
N TYR A 30 -13.08 1.15 4.46
CA TYR A 30 -13.20 0.03 5.41
C TYR A 30 -11.98 -0.10 6.30
N TYR A 31 -10.78 0.05 5.74
CA TYR A 31 -9.53 -0.03 6.48
C TYR A 31 -9.43 1.03 7.60
N GLU A 32 -9.92 2.24 7.33
CA GLU A 32 -9.93 3.33 8.30
C GLU A 32 -10.81 3.05 9.50
N HIS A 33 -11.94 2.35 9.31
CA HIS A 33 -12.87 1.98 10.37
C HIS A 33 -12.46 0.74 11.17
N LEU A 34 -11.42 0.02 10.74
CA LEU A 34 -10.88 -1.06 11.55
C LEU A 34 -10.17 -0.52 12.80
N GLU A 35 -10.09 -1.36 13.83
CA GLU A 35 -9.33 -1.12 15.04
C GLU A 35 -8.62 -2.41 15.49
N GLY A 36 -7.78 -2.30 16.53
CA GLY A 36 -7.10 -3.45 17.15
C GLY A 36 -6.38 -4.37 16.16
N ASP A 37 -6.56 -5.68 16.39
CA ASP A 37 -5.94 -6.76 15.63
C ASP A 37 -6.41 -6.82 14.19
N ALA A 38 -7.70 -6.56 13.95
CA ALA A 38 -8.25 -6.52 12.59
C ALA A 38 -7.54 -5.47 11.73
N LYS A 39 -7.25 -4.28 12.30
CA LYS A 39 -6.48 -3.27 11.58
C LYS A 39 -5.01 -3.63 11.44
N HIS A 40 -4.44 -4.37 12.39
CA HIS A 40 -3.07 -4.86 12.26
C HIS A 40 -2.97 -5.86 11.10
N GLU A 41 -3.83 -6.87 11.06
CA GLU A 41 -3.92 -7.86 9.99
C GLU A 41 -4.15 -7.17 8.63
N ALA A 42 -5.09 -6.24 8.56
CA ALA A 42 -5.36 -5.47 7.35
C ALA A 42 -4.15 -4.66 6.89
N THR A 43 -3.43 -4.04 7.82
CA THR A 43 -2.22 -3.27 7.50
C THR A 43 -1.15 -4.17 6.90
N GLU A 44 -0.91 -5.36 7.45
CA GLU A 44 0.11 -6.27 6.93
C GLU A 44 -0.26 -6.85 5.56
N GLN A 45 -1.54 -7.20 5.34
CA GLN A 45 -2.03 -7.64 4.02
C GLN A 45 -1.94 -6.52 2.97
N LEU A 46 -2.36 -5.29 3.32
CA LEU A 46 -2.27 -4.13 2.42
C LEU A 46 -0.82 -3.74 2.11
N LYS A 47 0.10 -3.83 3.10
CA LYS A 47 1.54 -3.69 2.85
C LYS A 47 2.05 -4.74 1.86
N GLY A 48 1.52 -5.97 1.93
CA GLY A 48 1.77 -7.04 0.96
C GLY A 48 1.40 -6.61 -0.46
N GLY A 49 0.17 -6.14 -0.66
CA GLY A 49 -0.28 -5.61 -1.95
C GLY A 49 0.60 -4.46 -2.46
N CYS A 50 0.97 -3.52 -1.58
CA CYS A 50 1.88 -2.44 -1.94
C CYS A 50 3.29 -2.90 -2.33
N ARG A 51 3.79 -4.03 -1.78
CA ARG A 51 5.06 -4.62 -2.21
C ARG A 51 4.96 -5.21 -3.61
N GLU A 52 3.85 -5.88 -3.93
CA GLU A 52 3.64 -6.42 -5.28
C GLU A 52 3.51 -5.31 -6.32
N ILE A 53 2.80 -4.22 -5.99
CA ILE A 53 2.71 -3.04 -6.86
C ILE A 53 4.10 -2.41 -7.04
N LEU A 54 4.85 -2.23 -5.95
CA LEU A 54 6.22 -1.71 -6.01
C LEU A 54 7.08 -2.58 -6.93
N LYS A 55 7.04 -3.91 -6.76
CA LYS A 55 7.76 -4.88 -7.61
C LYS A 55 7.35 -4.79 -9.07
N HIS A 56 6.07 -4.60 -9.36
CA HIS A 56 5.57 -4.43 -10.73
C HIS A 56 6.11 -3.14 -11.39
N VAL A 57 6.13 -2.03 -10.65
CA VAL A 57 6.52 -0.72 -11.22
C VAL A 57 8.04 -0.51 -11.24
N VAL A 58 8.79 -0.87 -10.19
CA VAL A 58 10.27 -0.69 -10.18
C VAL A 58 11.04 -1.92 -10.66
N GLY A 59 10.36 -3.06 -10.86
CA GLY A 59 11.00 -4.33 -11.23
C GLY A 59 11.48 -5.15 -10.03
N GLU A 60 11.82 -6.42 -10.29
CA GLU A 60 12.22 -7.36 -9.24
C GLU A 60 13.51 -6.96 -8.54
N GLU A 61 14.50 -6.47 -9.31
CA GLU A 61 15.82 -6.08 -8.80
C GLU A 61 15.70 -4.95 -7.77
N LYS A 62 15.07 -3.83 -8.14
CA LYS A 62 14.90 -2.68 -7.24
C LYS A 62 14.00 -3.00 -6.05
N ALA A 63 12.99 -3.83 -6.24
CA ALA A 63 12.16 -4.28 -5.12
C ALA A 63 12.95 -5.18 -4.14
N ALA A 64 13.85 -6.03 -4.65
CA ALA A 64 14.74 -6.84 -3.82
C ALA A 64 15.75 -5.99 -3.06
N GLU A 65 16.34 -4.96 -3.69
CA GLU A 65 17.21 -3.98 -3.01
C GLU A 65 16.50 -3.28 -1.85
N ILE A 66 15.28 -2.77 -2.09
CA ILE A 66 14.47 -2.09 -1.06
C ILE A 66 14.11 -3.05 0.08
N LYS A 67 13.80 -4.31 -0.24
CA LYS A 67 13.53 -5.34 0.76
C LYS A 67 14.78 -5.65 1.60
N ALA A 68 15.92 -5.84 0.96
CA ALA A 68 17.19 -6.11 1.65
C ALA A 68 17.56 -4.95 2.58
N LEU A 69 17.37 -3.70 2.14
CA LEU A 69 17.59 -2.51 2.96
C LEU A 69 16.67 -2.47 4.18
N LYS A 70 15.42 -2.91 4.04
CA LYS A 70 14.50 -3.01 5.18
C LYS A 70 14.95 -4.09 6.15
N ASP A 71 15.34 -5.25 5.62
CA ASP A 71 15.75 -6.40 6.42
C ASP A 71 17.09 -6.17 7.12
N SER A 72 17.95 -5.29 6.58
CA SER A 72 19.18 -4.81 7.25
C SER A 72 18.92 -3.77 8.35
N GLY A 73 17.66 -3.43 8.62
CA GLY A 73 17.29 -2.52 9.70
C GLY A 73 17.35 -1.04 9.34
N ALA A 74 17.33 -0.67 8.05
CA ALA A 74 17.30 0.72 7.65
C ALA A 74 16.12 1.48 8.26
N SER A 75 16.34 2.75 8.53
CA SER A 75 15.31 3.64 9.04
C SER A 75 14.17 3.81 8.03
N LYS A 76 13.02 4.25 8.53
CA LYS A 76 11.86 4.54 7.67
C LYS A 76 12.16 5.61 6.64
N ASP A 77 12.98 6.59 6.98
CA ASP A 77 13.32 7.71 6.11
C ASP A 77 14.28 7.26 5.00
N GLU A 78 15.26 6.39 5.31
CA GLU A 78 16.12 5.75 4.31
C GLU A 78 15.31 4.88 3.35
N LEU A 79 14.39 4.06 3.88
CA LEU A 79 13.51 3.25 3.04
C LEU A 79 12.61 4.10 2.16
N LYS A 80 12.05 5.17 2.71
CA LYS A 80 11.22 6.11 1.95
C LYS A 80 12.03 6.76 0.83
N ALA A 81 13.23 7.24 1.12
CA ALA A 81 14.11 7.85 0.13
C ALA A 81 14.46 6.85 -0.98
N LYS A 82 14.80 5.60 -0.63
CA LYS A 82 15.14 4.57 -1.62
C LYS A 82 13.95 4.18 -2.49
N VAL A 83 12.75 4.09 -1.91
CA VAL A 83 11.51 3.88 -2.68
C VAL A 83 11.26 5.06 -3.61
N GLU A 84 11.37 6.31 -3.14
CA GLU A 84 11.15 7.49 -3.97
C GLU A 84 12.16 7.57 -5.12
N GLU A 85 13.44 7.31 -4.87
CA GLU A 85 14.49 7.19 -5.90
C GLU A 85 14.12 6.15 -6.97
N ALA A 86 13.73 4.94 -6.55
CA ALA A 86 13.36 3.86 -7.47
C ALA A 86 12.12 4.22 -8.30
N LEU A 87 11.13 4.88 -7.70
CA LEU A 87 9.92 5.35 -8.40
C LEU A 87 10.23 6.48 -9.39
N HIS A 88 11.15 7.40 -9.05
CA HIS A 88 11.59 8.47 -9.94
C HIS A 88 12.37 7.96 -11.15
N ALA A 89 13.07 6.84 -11.01
CA ALA A 89 13.78 6.20 -12.11
C ALA A 89 12.84 5.50 -13.12
N VAL A 90 11.56 5.31 -12.78
CA VAL A 90 10.58 4.70 -13.69
C VAL A 90 10.22 5.68 -14.80
N THR A 91 10.55 5.32 -16.04
CA THR A 91 10.27 6.13 -17.23
C THR A 91 9.01 5.69 -17.98
N ASP A 92 8.56 4.46 -17.77
CA ASP A 92 7.38 3.87 -18.40
C ASP A 92 6.07 4.55 -17.93
N GLU A 93 5.26 5.02 -18.87
CA GLU A 93 4.06 5.80 -18.58
C GLU A 93 2.94 4.99 -17.92
N GLU A 94 2.78 3.71 -18.27
CA GLU A 94 1.78 2.83 -17.62
C GLU A 94 2.17 2.60 -16.15
N LYS A 95 3.46 2.34 -15.91
CA LYS A 95 3.97 2.19 -14.55
C LYS A 95 3.88 3.49 -13.76
N LYS A 96 4.16 4.65 -14.36
CA LYS A 96 3.95 5.97 -13.71
C LYS A 96 2.48 6.18 -13.32
N GLN A 97 1.53 5.79 -14.17
CA GLN A 97 0.12 5.85 -13.82
C GLN A 97 -0.20 4.97 -12.60
N HIS A 98 0.31 3.73 -12.56
CA HIS A 98 0.17 2.88 -11.38
C HIS A 98 0.81 3.50 -10.12
N ILE A 99 1.96 4.17 -10.25
CA ILE A 99 2.59 4.88 -9.13
C ILE A 99 1.69 6.02 -8.64
N ALA A 100 1.10 6.79 -9.55
CA ALA A 100 0.19 7.89 -9.20
C ALA A 100 -1.12 7.39 -8.54
N GLU A 101 -1.66 6.26 -9.03
CA GLU A 101 -2.91 5.66 -8.54
C GLU A 101 -2.74 5.05 -7.13
N PHE A 102 -1.69 4.24 -6.92
CA PHE A 102 -1.52 3.46 -5.69
C PHE A 102 -0.54 4.08 -4.69
N GLY A 103 0.36 4.95 -5.15
CA GLY A 103 1.40 5.57 -4.33
C GLY A 103 0.88 6.25 -3.06
N PRO A 104 -0.13 7.13 -3.13
CA PRO A 104 -0.69 7.80 -1.95
C PRO A 104 -1.25 6.82 -0.91
N ALA A 105 -1.99 5.79 -1.36
CA ALA A 105 -2.55 4.78 -0.46
C ALA A 105 -1.45 3.94 0.19
N CYS A 106 -0.43 3.53 -0.58
CA CYS A 106 0.70 2.80 -0.04
C CYS A 106 1.51 3.61 0.97
N LYS A 107 1.78 4.90 0.69
CA LYS A 107 2.41 5.80 1.66
C LYS A 107 1.60 5.91 2.95
N LYS A 108 0.26 5.99 2.85
CA LYS A 108 -0.64 5.97 4.02
C LYS A 108 -0.52 4.67 4.81
N ILE A 109 -0.61 3.51 4.15
CA ILE A 109 -0.51 2.18 4.79
C ILE A 109 0.83 2.01 5.53
N TYR A 110 1.96 2.41 4.92
CA TYR A 110 3.27 2.36 5.57
C TYR A 110 3.42 3.42 6.70
N GLY A 111 2.75 4.56 6.58
CA GLY A 111 2.74 5.63 7.59
C GLY A 111 1.82 5.38 8.80
N VAL A 112 0.72 4.64 8.64
CA VAL A 112 -0.27 4.37 9.71
C VAL A 112 0.34 3.60 10.90
N ALA A 113 1.37 2.79 10.66
CA ALA A 113 2.11 2.12 11.73
C ALA A 113 2.82 3.11 12.70
N ALA A 114 3.10 4.35 12.27
CA ALA A 114 3.75 5.37 13.10
C ALA A 114 2.78 6.11 14.03
N SER A 115 1.52 6.33 13.62
CA SER A 115 0.56 7.11 14.42
C SER A 115 0.17 6.42 15.72
N ARG A 116 0.21 5.08 15.79
CA ARG A 116 -0.18 4.33 16.99
C ARG A 116 0.93 4.19 18.04
N ARG A 117 2.21 4.41 17.68
CA ARG A 117 3.31 4.33 18.67
C ARG A 117 3.48 5.59 19.53
N ARG A 118 2.78 6.71 19.23
CA ARG A 118 2.88 7.96 20.01
C ARG A 118 1.82 8.12 21.13
N ARG A 119 1.02 7.10 21.44
CA ARG A 119 -0.01 7.17 22.51
C ARG A 119 0.29 6.32 23.75
N HIS A 120 1.55 6.09 24.05
CA HIS A 120 1.96 5.61 25.37
C HIS A 120 3.08 6.52 25.88
N HIS A 121 2.70 7.54 26.64
CA HIS A 121 3.56 8.26 27.56
C HIS A 121 2.75 8.61 28.79
#